data_AF-A0A420RU00-F1
#
_entry.id   AF-A0A420RU00-F1
#
_cell.length_a   1.000
_cell.length_b   1.000
_cell.length_c   1.000
_cell.angle_alpha   90.00
_cell.angle_beta   90.00
_cell.angle_gamma   90.00
#
_symmetry.space_group_name_H-M   'P 1'
#
loop_
_entity.id
_entity.type
_entity.pdbx_description
1 polymer ?
#
loop_
_entity_poly.entity_id
_entity_poly.type
_entity_poly.pdbx_seq_one_letter_code
_entity_poly.pdbx_strand_id
1 'polypeptide(L)'
;MTDLYQINPAVAAARAILLSQRRHRNTKEGKPLTVREAADRFSASKSAVGRHLKSMKLYGKPDFSDNSRGRPRNLDEAEERAVIAYIVWLERAGFPCNQLLIEEAANDLRASRTPPAGPVGDGWYRRFLRDNPQLQKKLVRAFDRERAGFEAGDIEDLQQFYTDLGVAVKNRNIEAS
;
A
#
# COMPACT_ATOMS: atom_id res chain seq x y z
N MET A 1 6.91 11.71 19.80
CA MET A 1 7.08 10.26 20.02
C MET A 1 5.95 9.80 20.92
N THR A 2 4.85 9.31 20.36
CA THR A 2 3.73 8.75 21.13
C THR A 2 4.17 7.41 21.72
N ASP A 3 4.17 7.34 23.04
CA ASP A 3 4.59 6.20 23.84
C ASP A 3 3.88 4.91 23.35
N LEU A 4 4.66 3.99 22.76
CA LEU A 4 4.17 2.74 22.17
C LEU A 4 3.59 1.77 23.24
N TYR A 5 3.71 2.12 24.51
CA TYR A 5 3.21 1.38 25.67
C TYR A 5 2.05 2.05 26.41
N GLN A 6 1.47 3.13 25.87
CA GLN A 6 0.29 3.72 26.49
C GLN A 6 -0.91 2.78 26.30
N ILE A 7 -1.11 1.89 27.29
CA ILE A 7 -2.22 0.95 27.36
C ILE A 7 -3.51 1.76 27.19
N ASN A 8 -4.25 1.49 26.11
CA ASN A 8 -5.52 2.17 25.83
C ASN A 8 -6.37 2.18 27.12
N PRO A 9 -6.77 3.35 27.64
CA PRO A 9 -7.43 3.46 28.93
C PRO A 9 -8.73 2.65 29.00
N ALA A 10 -9.42 2.48 27.86
CA ALA A 10 -10.60 1.65 27.77
C ALA A 10 -10.30 0.14 27.90
N VAL A 11 -9.13 -0.30 27.41
CA VAL A 11 -8.65 -1.68 27.57
C VAL A 11 -8.23 -1.94 29.02
N ALA A 12 -7.55 -0.98 29.65
CA ALA A 12 -7.20 -1.05 31.07
C ALA A 12 -8.45 -1.16 31.96
N ALA A 13 -9.47 -0.31 31.70
CA ALA A 13 -10.75 -0.36 32.39
C ALA A 13 -11.46 -1.71 32.23
N ALA A 14 -11.50 -2.25 31.01
CA ALA A 14 -12.12 -3.55 30.75
C ALA A 14 -11.40 -4.69 31.50
N ARG A 15 -10.07 -4.68 31.54
CA ARG A 15 -9.27 -5.65 32.33
C ARG A 15 -9.55 -5.52 33.83
N ALA A 16 -9.65 -4.29 34.35
CA ALA A 16 -9.97 -4.06 35.76
C ALA A 16 -11.34 -4.63 36.16
N ILE A 17 -12.35 -4.52 35.28
CA ILE A 17 -13.66 -5.15 35.47
C ILE A 17 -13.52 -6.67 35.57
N LEU A 18 -12.82 -7.31 34.63
CA LEU A 18 -12.63 -8.77 34.64
C LEU A 18 -11.90 -9.25 35.91
N LEU A 19 -10.88 -8.52 36.35
CA LEU A 19 -10.17 -8.82 37.60
C LEU A 19 -11.10 -8.69 38.81
N SER A 20 -11.93 -7.65 38.87
CA SER A 20 -12.90 -7.46 39.96
C SER A 20 -13.96 -8.56 40.00
N GLN A 21 -14.46 -8.99 38.84
CA GLN A 21 -15.42 -10.10 38.71
C GLN A 21 -14.80 -11.41 39.19
N ARG A 22 -13.53 -11.67 38.83
CA ARG A 22 -12.79 -12.85 39.29
C ARG A 22 -12.54 -12.83 40.79
N ARG A 23 -12.15 -11.68 41.35
CA ARG A 23 -11.98 -11.50 42.81
C ARG A 23 -13.29 -11.76 43.53
N HIS A 24 -14.38 -11.11 43.12
CA HIS A 24 -15.71 -11.34 43.68
C HIS A 24 -16.14 -12.81 43.60
N ARG A 25 -15.88 -13.49 42.49
CA ARG A 25 -16.18 -14.93 42.36
C ARG A 25 -15.42 -15.79 43.37
N ASN A 26 -14.16 -15.43 43.67
CA ASN A 26 -13.29 -16.19 44.56
C ASN A 26 -13.55 -15.89 46.04
N THR A 27 -13.68 -14.61 46.41
CA THR A 27 -13.79 -14.17 47.80
C THR A 27 -15.23 -13.94 48.25
N LYS A 28 -16.17 -13.74 47.32
CA LYS A 28 -17.56 -13.29 47.57
C LYS A 28 -17.66 -11.95 48.30
N GLU A 29 -16.58 -11.17 48.29
CA GLU A 29 -16.51 -9.87 48.97
C GLU A 29 -16.68 -8.71 47.98
N GLY A 30 -17.38 -7.67 48.44
CA GLY A 30 -17.62 -6.44 47.67
C GLY A 30 -18.59 -6.63 46.49
N LYS A 31 -18.80 -5.57 45.72
CA LYS A 31 -19.49 -5.66 44.42
C LYS A 31 -18.43 -5.53 43.32
N PRO A 32 -18.53 -6.29 42.21
CA PRO A 32 -17.59 -6.14 41.10
C PRO A 32 -17.73 -4.74 40.45
N LEU A 33 -16.62 -4.21 39.91
CA LEU A 33 -16.60 -2.92 39.22
C LEU A 33 -17.58 -2.93 38.05
N THR A 34 -18.44 -1.92 38.00
CA THR A 34 -19.33 -1.71 36.87
C THR A 34 -18.60 -1.05 35.69
N VAL A 35 -19.18 -1.15 34.49
CA VAL A 35 -18.64 -0.49 33.30
C VAL A 35 -18.57 1.03 33.47
N ARG A 36 -19.53 1.63 34.19
CA ARG A 36 -19.57 3.08 34.43
C ARG A 36 -18.46 3.51 35.38
N GLU A 37 -18.35 2.86 36.54
CA GLU A 37 -17.29 3.19 37.52
C GLU A 37 -15.89 2.98 36.95
N ALA A 38 -15.69 1.93 36.16
CA ALA A 38 -14.42 1.70 35.48
C ALA A 38 -14.14 2.74 34.38
N ALA A 39 -15.16 3.15 33.62
CA ALA A 39 -14.99 4.22 32.63
C ALA A 39 -14.59 5.54 33.29
N ASP A 40 -15.23 5.89 34.41
CA ASP A 40 -14.93 7.11 35.17
C ASP A 40 -13.51 7.04 35.78
N ARG A 41 -13.14 5.91 36.40
CA ARG A 41 -11.82 5.70 37.03
C ARG A 41 -10.64 5.80 36.06
N PHE A 42 -10.82 5.35 34.82
CA PHE A 42 -9.78 5.32 33.81
C PHE A 42 -9.94 6.43 32.76
N SER A 43 -10.86 7.38 32.97
CA SER A 43 -11.16 8.48 32.04
C SER A 43 -11.36 7.99 30.60
N ALA A 44 -12.14 6.91 30.44
CA ALA A 44 -12.38 6.23 29.17
C ALA A 44 -13.84 6.29 28.74
N SER A 45 -14.11 6.18 27.43
CA SER A 45 -15.47 6.08 26.92
C SER A 45 -16.16 4.79 27.38
N LYS A 46 -17.32 4.91 28.05
CA LYS A 46 -18.16 3.77 28.47
C LYS A 46 -18.43 2.77 27.33
N SER A 47 -18.70 3.28 26.14
CA SER A 47 -18.95 2.46 24.95
C SER A 47 -17.70 1.68 24.50
N ALA A 48 -16.52 2.31 24.57
CA ALA A 48 -15.26 1.65 24.24
C ALA A 48 -14.91 0.56 25.28
N VAL A 49 -15.10 0.84 26.57
CA VAL A 49 -14.92 -0.15 27.65
C VAL A 49 -15.84 -1.35 27.43
N GLY A 50 -17.12 -1.11 27.13
CA GLY A 50 -18.09 -2.18 26.85
C GLY A 50 -17.70 -3.05 25.64
N ARG A 51 -17.21 -2.42 24.56
CA ARG A 51 -16.77 -3.12 23.35
C ARG A 51 -15.57 -4.03 23.62
N HIS A 52 -14.53 -3.50 24.27
CA HIS A 52 -13.35 -4.29 24.65
C HIS A 52 -13.71 -5.40 25.65
N LEU A 53 -14.58 -5.13 26.64
CA LEU A 53 -15.02 -6.13 27.61
C LEU A 53 -15.76 -7.30 26.93
N LYS A 54 -16.64 -7.00 25.97
CA LYS A 54 -17.36 -8.03 25.18
C LYS A 54 -16.36 -8.88 24.39
N SER A 55 -15.42 -8.24 23.69
CA SER A 55 -14.41 -8.95 22.89
C SER A 55 -13.48 -9.81 23.76
N MET A 56 -13.04 -9.30 24.92
CA MET A 56 -12.22 -10.08 25.85
C MET A 56 -12.95 -11.31 26.41
N LYS A 57 -14.27 -11.22 26.65
CA LYS A 57 -15.06 -12.36 27.12
C LYS A 57 -15.30 -13.42 26.04
N LEU A 58 -15.48 -12.99 24.79
CA LEU A 58 -15.79 -13.89 23.67
C LEU A 58 -14.53 -14.49 23.03
N TYR A 59 -13.51 -13.67 22.80
CA TYR A 59 -12.34 -14.02 21.99
C TYR A 59 -11.02 -14.04 22.80
N GLY A 60 -11.07 -13.72 24.10
CA GLY A 60 -9.88 -13.70 24.96
C GLY A 60 -8.91 -12.53 24.70
N LYS A 61 -9.19 -11.67 23.71
CA LYS A 61 -8.36 -10.50 23.34
C LYS A 61 -9.16 -9.19 23.34
N PRO A 62 -8.53 -8.02 23.54
CA PRO A 62 -9.21 -6.74 23.39
C PRO A 62 -9.70 -6.52 21.97
N ASP A 63 -10.76 -5.73 21.82
CA ASP A 63 -11.30 -5.32 20.50
C ASP A 63 -10.39 -4.34 19.76
N PHE A 64 -9.28 -4.83 19.23
CA PHE A 64 -8.47 -4.13 18.25
C PHE A 64 -8.78 -4.69 16.86
N SER A 65 -8.82 -3.82 15.85
CA SER A 65 -8.87 -4.29 14.48
C SER A 65 -7.53 -4.97 14.16
N ASP A 66 -7.57 -6.24 13.80
CA ASP A 66 -6.40 -6.92 13.23
C ASP A 66 -6.04 -6.32 11.85
N ASN A 67 -6.99 -5.61 11.23
CA ASN A 67 -6.78 -4.86 10.00
C ASN A 67 -5.99 -3.58 10.24
N SER A 68 -5.10 -3.26 9.29
CA SER A 68 -4.43 -1.96 9.18
C SER A 68 -5.43 -0.82 9.32
N ARG A 69 -5.09 0.19 10.13
CA ARG A 69 -5.97 1.34 10.38
C ARG A 69 -6.28 2.06 9.07
N GLY A 70 -7.56 2.17 8.73
CA GLY A 70 -8.04 2.98 7.61
C GLY A 70 -8.77 2.19 6.54
N ARG A 71 -8.90 2.81 5.35
CA ARG A 71 -9.54 2.18 4.19
C ARG A 71 -8.73 0.94 3.76
N PRO A 72 -9.39 -0.18 3.40
CA PRO A 72 -8.72 -1.34 2.84
C PRO A 72 -7.79 -0.93 1.69
N ARG A 73 -6.66 -1.63 1.57
CA ARG A 73 -5.73 -1.42 0.44
C ARG A 73 -6.44 -1.71 -0.88
N ASN A 74 -5.96 -1.04 -1.93
CA ASN A 74 -6.53 -1.21 -3.27
C ASN A 74 -6.25 -2.60 -3.84
N LEU A 75 -5.08 -3.15 -3.53
CA LEU A 75 -4.67 -4.50 -3.88
C LEU A 75 -4.56 -5.33 -2.61
N ASP A 76 -4.85 -6.61 -2.72
CA ASP A 76 -4.49 -7.59 -1.70
C ASP A 76 -2.97 -7.87 -1.75
N GLU A 77 -2.48 -8.65 -0.79
CA GLU A 77 -1.04 -8.93 -0.69
C GLU A 77 -0.51 -9.78 -1.85
N ALA A 78 -1.35 -10.60 -2.47
CA ALA A 78 -0.96 -11.47 -3.59
C ALA A 78 -0.88 -10.67 -4.89
N GLU A 79 -1.87 -9.82 -5.13
CA GLU A 79 -1.91 -8.88 -6.25
C GLU A 79 -0.81 -7.83 -6.15
N GLU A 80 -0.55 -7.27 -4.96
CA GLU A 80 0.55 -6.33 -4.77
C GLU A 80 1.89 -7.00 -5.10
N ARG A 81 2.08 -8.26 -4.68
CA ARG A 81 3.24 -9.08 -5.06
C ARG A 81 3.31 -9.36 -6.56
N ALA A 82 2.18 -9.62 -7.22
CA ALA A 82 2.12 -9.86 -8.66
C ALA A 82 2.55 -8.62 -9.46
N VAL A 83 2.06 -7.43 -9.08
CA VAL A 83 2.47 -6.16 -9.70
C VAL A 83 3.96 -5.89 -9.48
N ILE A 84 4.48 -6.12 -8.27
CA ILE A 84 5.92 -6.00 -7.99
C ILE A 84 6.74 -6.95 -8.88
N ALA A 85 6.33 -8.21 -8.98
CA ALA A 85 7.01 -9.21 -9.81
C ALA A 85 7.00 -8.81 -11.30
N TYR A 86 5.88 -8.28 -11.78
CA TYR A 86 5.75 -7.77 -13.15
C TYR A 86 6.73 -6.61 -13.41
N ILE A 87 6.84 -5.64 -12.50
CA ILE A 87 7.80 -4.53 -12.61
C ILE A 87 9.25 -5.05 -12.63
N VAL A 88 9.58 -5.99 -11.76
CA VAL A 88 10.92 -6.59 -11.71
C VAL A 88 11.22 -7.37 -12.99
N TRP A 89 10.24 -8.05 -13.58
CA TRP A 89 10.40 -8.74 -14.84
C TRP A 89 10.65 -7.76 -16.00
N LEU A 90 9.89 -6.66 -16.08
CA LEU A 90 10.10 -5.60 -17.08
C LEU A 90 11.52 -5.04 -17.00
N GLU A 91 11.99 -4.72 -15.79
CA GLU A 91 13.35 -4.23 -15.56
C GLU A 91 14.42 -5.24 -16.05
N ARG A 92 14.26 -6.52 -15.71
CA ARG A 92 15.22 -7.58 -16.10
C ARG A 92 15.23 -7.84 -17.60
N ALA A 93 14.07 -7.72 -18.24
CA ALA A 93 13.93 -7.83 -19.68
C ALA A 93 14.40 -6.57 -20.43
N GLY A 94 14.65 -5.47 -19.71
CA GLY A 94 15.10 -4.20 -20.29
C GLY A 94 13.98 -3.37 -20.91
N PHE A 95 12.71 -3.67 -20.60
CA PHE A 95 11.58 -2.85 -21.03
C PHE A 95 11.38 -1.65 -20.10
N PRO A 96 11.00 -0.48 -20.65
CA PRO A 96 10.64 0.67 -19.82
C PRO A 96 9.38 0.36 -19.01
N CYS A 97 9.36 0.82 -17.76
CA CYS A 97 8.25 0.60 -16.84
C CYS A 97 7.56 1.94 -16.55
N ASN A 98 6.45 2.19 -17.25
CA ASN A 98 5.69 3.44 -17.15
C ASN A 98 4.56 3.32 -16.12
N GLN A 99 4.18 4.46 -15.50
CA GLN A 99 3.08 4.51 -14.52
C GLN A 99 1.78 3.92 -15.09
N LEU A 100 1.43 4.28 -16.33
CA LEU A 100 0.21 3.80 -17.00
C LEU A 100 0.16 2.27 -17.05
N LEU A 101 1.26 1.63 -17.43
CA LEU A 101 1.36 0.18 -17.55
C LEU A 101 1.21 -0.52 -16.19
N ILE A 102 1.75 0.09 -15.12
CA ILE A 102 1.63 -0.43 -13.76
C ILE A 102 0.18 -0.30 -13.26
N GLU A 103 -0.49 0.81 -13.58
CA GLU A 103 -1.90 1.02 -13.25
C GLU A 103 -2.82 0.07 -14.03
N GLU A 104 -2.56 -0.16 -15.32
CA GLU A 104 -3.28 -1.14 -16.13
C GLU A 104 -3.15 -2.55 -15.56
N ALA A 105 -1.93 -3.01 -15.27
CA ALA A 105 -1.71 -4.32 -14.65
C ALA A 105 -2.45 -4.47 -13.30
N ALA A 106 -2.49 -3.40 -12.50
CA ALA A 106 -3.25 -3.40 -11.24
C ALA A 106 -4.77 -3.40 -11.46
N ASN A 107 -5.25 -2.72 -12.51
CA ASN A 107 -6.66 -2.69 -12.88
C ASN A 107 -7.13 -4.04 -13.41
N ASP A 108 -6.32 -4.73 -14.21
CA ASP A 108 -6.61 -6.07 -14.73
C ASP A 108 -6.77 -7.07 -13.59
N LEU A 109 -5.88 -7.03 -12.60
CA LEU A 109 -6.00 -7.86 -11.40
C LEU A 109 -7.31 -7.58 -10.66
N ARG A 110 -7.66 -6.31 -10.46
CA ARG A 110 -8.91 -5.93 -9.78
C ARG A 110 -10.16 -6.33 -10.57
N ALA A 111 -10.12 -6.22 -11.89
CA ALA A 111 -11.20 -6.64 -12.78
C ALA A 111 -11.37 -8.18 -12.78
N SER A 112 -10.28 -8.94 -12.57
CA SER A 112 -10.31 -10.40 -12.49
C SER A 112 -10.91 -10.96 -11.19
N ARG A 113 -11.15 -10.13 -10.17
CA ARG A 113 -11.73 -10.56 -8.90
C ARG A 113 -13.16 -11.07 -9.04
N THR A 114 -13.60 -11.84 -8.05
CA THR A 114 -15.00 -12.27 -7.91
C THR A 114 -15.56 -11.79 -6.57
N PRO A 115 -16.43 -10.76 -6.52
CA PRO A 115 -16.90 -9.94 -7.64
C PRO A 115 -15.81 -8.98 -8.17
N PRO A 116 -15.94 -8.50 -9.43
CA PRO A 116 -14.97 -7.59 -10.02
C PRO A 116 -14.94 -6.26 -9.26
N ALA A 117 -13.73 -5.75 -9.03
CA ALA A 117 -13.53 -4.44 -8.42
C ALA A 117 -13.29 -3.36 -9.49
N GLY A 118 -13.78 -2.15 -9.25
CA GLY A 118 -13.49 -0.99 -10.11
C GLY A 118 -12.00 -0.62 -10.12
N PRO A 119 -11.57 0.34 -10.95
CA PRO A 119 -10.16 0.69 -11.12
C PRO A 119 -9.50 1.26 -9.85
N VAL A 120 -8.17 1.31 -9.86
CA VAL A 120 -7.38 2.04 -8.86
C VAL A 120 -7.66 3.56 -8.99
N GLY A 121 -7.60 4.28 -7.87
CA GLY A 121 -7.79 5.74 -7.88
C GLY A 121 -6.47 6.50 -8.07
N ASP A 122 -6.56 7.77 -8.48
CA ASP A 122 -5.44 8.64 -8.90
C ASP A 122 -4.26 8.77 -7.91
N GLY A 123 -4.53 8.53 -6.62
CA GLY A 123 -3.50 8.56 -5.56
C GLY A 123 -2.79 7.23 -5.32
N TRP A 124 -3.20 6.16 -6.00
CA TRP A 124 -2.75 4.80 -5.74
C TRP A 124 -1.27 4.63 -6.09
N TYR A 125 -0.84 5.02 -7.29
CA TYR A 125 0.52 4.80 -7.75
C TYR A 125 1.58 5.42 -6.81
N ARG A 126 1.38 6.68 -6.39
CA ARG A 126 2.29 7.33 -5.43
C ARG A 126 2.34 6.60 -4.09
N ARG A 127 1.21 6.09 -3.60
CA ARG A 127 1.16 5.31 -2.35
C ARG A 127 1.83 3.96 -2.52
N PHE A 128 1.58 3.28 -3.63
CA PHE A 128 2.21 2.00 -3.98
C PHE A 128 3.74 2.12 -3.99
N LEU A 129 4.30 3.16 -4.61
CA LEU A 129 5.75 3.40 -4.60
C LEU A 129 6.30 3.75 -3.22
N ARG A 130 5.57 4.52 -2.42
CA ARG A 130 5.98 4.86 -1.04
C ARG A 130 5.99 3.63 -0.15
N ASP A 131 5.00 2.75 -0.32
CA ASP A 131 4.88 1.52 0.45
C ASP A 131 5.87 0.44 -0.05
N ASN A 132 6.42 0.59 -1.27
CA ASN A 132 7.40 -0.31 -1.89
C ASN A 132 8.70 0.43 -2.31
N PRO A 133 9.51 0.91 -1.35
CA PRO A 133 10.72 1.69 -1.62
C PRO A 133 11.77 0.94 -2.46
N GLN A 134 11.75 -0.39 -2.47
CA GLN A 134 12.59 -1.24 -3.31
C GLN A 134 12.40 -0.98 -4.81
N LEU A 135 11.25 -0.45 -5.22
CA LEU A 135 10.94 -0.13 -6.62
C LEU A 135 11.43 1.26 -7.05
N GLN A 136 11.53 2.22 -6.12
CA GLN A 136 11.90 3.61 -6.44
C GLN A 136 13.27 3.73 -7.13
N LYS A 137 14.26 2.95 -6.70
CA LYS A 137 15.62 2.97 -7.31
C LYS A 137 15.66 2.34 -8.70
N LYS A 138 14.71 1.47 -9.02
CA LYS A 138 14.69 0.65 -10.24
C LYS A 138 14.04 1.42 -11.40
N LEU A 139 13.00 2.18 -11.12
CA LEU A 139 12.31 3.01 -12.12
C LEU A 139 13.21 4.13 -12.65
N VAL A 140 14.06 4.72 -11.80
CA VAL A 140 15.03 5.74 -12.21
C VAL A 140 16.03 5.18 -13.25
N ARG A 141 16.51 3.95 -13.06
CA ARG A 141 17.43 3.30 -14.02
C ARG A 141 16.79 2.99 -15.37
N ALA A 142 15.50 2.67 -15.39
CA ALA A 142 14.77 2.46 -16.64
C ALA A 142 14.70 3.76 -17.46
N PHE A 143 14.45 4.89 -16.79
CA PHE A 143 14.46 6.21 -17.43
C PHE A 143 15.86 6.63 -17.90
N ASP A 144 16.90 6.40 -17.09
CA ASP A 144 18.28 6.66 -17.47
C ASP A 144 18.73 5.80 -18.67
N ARG A 145 18.18 4.58 -18.82
CA ARG A 145 18.44 3.72 -19.98
C ARG A 145 17.73 4.20 -21.24
N GLU A 146 16.48 4.64 -21.14
CA GLU A 146 15.76 5.24 -22.27
C GLU A 146 16.49 6.49 -22.76
N ARG A 147 16.97 7.31 -21.81
CA ARG A 147 17.83 8.46 -22.09
C ARG A 147 19.17 8.04 -22.70
N ALA A 148 19.85 7.04 -22.15
CA ALA A 148 21.12 6.54 -22.69
C ALA A 148 20.95 5.93 -24.09
N GLY A 149 19.81 5.29 -24.40
CA GLY A 149 19.52 4.79 -25.74
C GLY A 149 19.25 5.91 -26.75
N PHE A 150 18.60 6.99 -26.31
CA PHE A 150 18.40 8.19 -27.13
C PHE A 150 19.72 8.97 -27.34
N GLU A 151 20.55 9.08 -26.31
CA GLU A 151 21.85 9.77 -26.35
C GLU A 151 22.96 8.92 -27.01
N ALA A 152 22.79 7.59 -27.10
CA ALA A 152 23.71 6.69 -27.81
C ALA A 152 23.42 6.56 -29.31
N GLY A 153 22.37 7.21 -29.83
CA GLY A 153 22.29 7.49 -31.26
C GLY A 153 23.30 8.59 -31.55
N ASP A 154 24.48 8.20 -32.03
CA ASP A 154 25.59 9.14 -32.18
C ASP A 154 25.20 10.23 -33.19
N ILE A 155 25.58 11.48 -32.92
CA ILE A 155 25.27 12.61 -33.81
C ILE A 155 25.84 12.34 -35.22
N GLU A 156 26.93 11.57 -35.29
CA GLU A 156 27.56 11.10 -36.52
C GLU A 156 26.66 10.14 -37.32
N ASP A 157 25.93 9.23 -36.69
CA ASP A 157 24.99 8.34 -37.38
C ASP A 157 23.84 9.14 -38.01
N LEU A 158 23.40 10.18 -37.31
CA LEU A 158 22.33 11.08 -37.77
C LEU A 158 22.83 11.95 -38.94
N GLN A 159 24.07 12.44 -38.86
CA GLN A 159 24.73 13.16 -39.95
C GLN A 159 24.94 12.27 -41.18
N GLN A 160 25.39 11.03 -40.98
CA GLN A 160 25.61 10.05 -42.05
C GLN A 160 24.28 9.72 -42.74
N PHE A 161 23.21 9.49 -41.97
CA PHE A 161 21.87 9.27 -42.50
C PHE A 161 21.39 10.43 -43.38
N TYR A 162 21.50 11.69 -42.92
CA TYR A 162 21.09 12.84 -43.72
C TYR A 162 21.99 13.08 -44.94
N THR A 163 23.27 12.72 -44.86
CA THR A 163 24.21 12.78 -45.98
C THR A 163 23.81 11.78 -47.06
N ASP A 164 23.56 10.52 -46.67
CA ASP A 164 23.15 9.45 -47.58
C ASP A 164 21.75 9.73 -48.17
N LEU A 165 20.85 10.31 -47.38
CA LEU A 165 19.55 10.77 -47.84
C LEU A 165 19.68 11.87 -48.90
N GLY A 166 20.56 12.85 -48.69
CA GLY A 166 20.83 13.92 -49.66
C GLY A 166 21.36 13.39 -50.99
N VAL A 167 22.25 12.40 -50.95
CA VAL A 167 22.76 11.70 -52.15
C VAL A 167 21.64 10.94 -52.85
N ALA A 168 20.81 10.21 -52.13
CA ALA A 168 19.70 9.44 -52.70
C ALA A 168 18.63 10.34 -53.36
N VAL A 169 18.28 11.46 -52.72
CA VAL A 169 17.34 12.46 -53.24
C VAL A 169 17.86 13.06 -54.54
N LYS A 170 19.15 13.44 -54.58
CA LYS A 170 19.80 14.00 -55.77
C LYS A 170 19.90 12.99 -56.91
N ASN A 171 20.26 11.75 -56.61
CA ASN A 171 20.39 10.68 -57.60
C ASN A 171 19.04 10.26 -58.19
N ARG A 172 17.95 10.38 -57.43
CA ARG A 172 16.60 10.03 -57.86
C ARG A 172 15.79 11.22 -58.36
N ASN A 173 16.39 12.41 -58.44
CA ASN A 173 15.77 13.65 -58.87
C ASN A 173 14.42 13.92 -58.17
N ILE A 174 14.38 13.61 -56.87
CA ILE A 174 13.17 13.79 -56.05
C ILE A 174 13.16 15.25 -55.62
N GLU A 175 12.54 16.11 -56.42
CA GLU A 175 12.26 17.48 -55.99
C GLU A 175 11.08 17.47 -55.01
N ALA A 176 11.24 18.14 -53.87
CA ALA A 176 10.12 18.45 -53.01
C ALA A 176 9.21 19.45 -53.76
N SER A 177 7.99 19.03 -54.06
CA SER A 177 6.94 19.92 -54.59
C SER A 177 6.47 20.91 -53.53
#